data_AF-A0A496BBL6-F1
#
_entry.id   AF-A0A496BBL6-F1
#
_cell.length_a   1.000
_cell.length_b   1.000
_cell.length_c   1.000
_cell.angle_alpha   90.00
_cell.angle_beta   90.00
_cell.angle_gamma   90.00
#
_symmetry.space_group_name_H-M   'P 1'
#
loop_
_entity.id
_entity.type
_entity.pdbx_description
1 polymer ?
#
loop_
_entity_poly.entity_id
_entity_poly.type
_entity_poly.pdbx_seq_one_letter_code
_entity_poly.pdbx_strand_id
1 'polypeptide(L)'
;MKNLILFLLLLPILSASATWESVESPHFRVYYREGTADPVSILQIAEEFYAEMPQLTSRMSPGIIDIWVRDTQKAFQASIHAPIQDWAVGCAFPLSRRIVIQNPKHIALAKLQLVQVLRHEIAHVLFGQCTLKAVKEIPLWFVEGIAIYFADEWVPSRHGTLLKHIFSKSILPLQELERSFPRSQTGADLAYAESQDAVRWFVEVKGREALFDIIAKLHAGSNFNTAFEDVAGWDLATYDVRWRESLVERYRWASLFSNSYILWGGLGGLALLGYLVCWHRRRRYLNKLAQQEDTVDAFFKV
;
A
#
# COMPACT_ATOMS: atom_id res chain seq x y z
N MET A 1 65.53 24.73 39.96
CA MET A 1 64.66 24.49 38.78
C MET A 1 63.50 23.63 39.25
N LYS A 2 62.26 24.11 39.08
CA LYS A 2 61.04 23.59 39.72
C LYS A 2 60.51 22.36 38.95
N ASN A 3 60.30 21.24 39.65
CA ASN A 3 59.58 20.08 39.11
C ASN A 3 58.08 20.31 39.26
N LEU A 4 57.36 20.44 38.15
CA LEU A 4 55.90 20.50 38.11
C LEU A 4 55.39 19.12 37.64
N ILE A 5 54.89 18.30 38.56
CA ILE A 5 54.21 17.03 38.25
C ILE A 5 52.74 17.38 37.95
N LEU A 6 52.35 17.20 36.69
CA LEU A 6 50.98 17.39 36.23
C LEU A 6 50.19 16.10 36.51
N PHE A 7 49.33 16.11 37.53
CA PHE A 7 48.36 15.03 37.78
C PHE A 7 47.22 15.17 36.75
N LEU A 8 47.21 14.30 35.74
CA LEU A 8 46.08 14.17 34.82
C LEU A 8 44.96 13.40 35.54
N LEU A 9 43.94 14.12 36.01
CA LEU A 9 42.68 13.54 36.48
C LEU A 9 41.92 12.98 35.26
N LEU A 10 42.01 11.67 35.05
CA LEU A 10 41.12 10.93 34.17
C LEU A 10 39.72 10.90 34.80
N LEU A 11 38.89 11.88 34.46
CA LEU A 11 37.44 11.78 34.63
C LEU A 11 36.94 10.66 33.71
N PRO A 12 36.25 9.63 34.23
CA PRO A 12 35.62 8.64 33.38
C PRO A 12 34.51 9.36 32.60
N ILE A 13 34.70 9.48 31.29
CA ILE A 13 33.61 9.78 30.38
C ILE A 13 32.67 8.58 30.48
N LEU A 14 31.60 8.69 31.29
CA LEU A 14 30.47 7.79 31.18
C LEU A 14 29.83 8.04 29.82
N SER A 15 30.31 7.33 28.80
CA SER A 15 29.48 7.04 27.64
C SER A 15 28.32 6.21 28.15
N ALA A 16 27.13 6.82 28.22
CA ALA A 16 25.89 6.07 28.31
C ALA A 16 25.80 5.21 27.03
N SER A 17 26.39 4.03 27.07
CA SER A 17 26.09 2.97 26.13
C SER A 17 24.61 2.64 26.34
N ALA A 18 23.72 3.18 25.49
CA ALA A 18 22.32 2.84 25.51
C ALA A 18 22.19 1.31 25.36
N THR A 19 21.92 0.64 26.47
CA THR A 19 21.71 -0.81 26.54
C THR A 19 20.39 -1.14 25.86
N TRP A 20 20.37 -2.26 25.13
CA TRP A 20 19.13 -2.78 24.57
C TRP A 20 18.25 -3.34 25.70
N GLU A 21 16.98 -3.00 25.67
CA GLU A 21 15.93 -3.56 26.51
C GLU A 21 14.97 -4.39 25.66
N SER A 22 14.21 -5.27 26.32
CA SER A 22 13.16 -6.03 25.65
C SER A 22 11.92 -6.20 26.50
N VAL A 23 10.77 -6.14 25.84
CA VAL A 23 9.47 -6.57 26.39
C VAL A 23 8.92 -7.70 25.54
N GLU A 24 8.17 -8.60 26.17
CA GLU A 24 7.68 -9.84 25.55
C GLU A 24 6.17 -10.00 25.76
N SER A 25 5.55 -10.67 24.82
CA SER A 25 4.15 -11.09 24.74
C SER A 25 4.11 -12.56 24.28
N PRO A 26 2.95 -13.23 24.26
CA PRO A 26 2.88 -14.64 23.84
C PRO A 26 3.51 -14.96 22.49
N HIS A 27 3.39 -14.06 21.50
CA HIS A 27 3.87 -14.30 20.13
C HIS A 27 5.01 -13.38 19.71
N PHE A 28 5.25 -12.26 20.40
CA PHE A 28 6.23 -11.26 20.00
C PHE A 28 7.19 -10.84 21.11
N ARG A 29 8.41 -10.45 20.72
CA ARG A 29 9.38 -9.78 21.59
C ARG A 29 9.90 -8.53 20.91
N VAL A 30 9.83 -7.39 21.59
CA VAL A 30 10.28 -6.09 21.06
C VAL A 30 11.58 -5.69 21.72
N TYR A 31 12.62 -5.49 20.91
CA TYR A 31 13.92 -4.94 21.31
C TYR A 31 13.97 -3.44 21.01
N TYR A 32 14.24 -2.63 22.04
CA TYR A 32 14.26 -1.17 21.94
C TYR A 32 15.37 -0.58 22.81
N ARG A 33 15.58 0.74 22.71
CA ARG A 33 16.43 1.51 23.61
C ARG A 33 15.57 2.47 24.41
N GLU A 34 15.94 2.72 25.67
CA GLU A 34 15.18 3.62 26.53
C GLU A 34 14.95 4.98 25.85
N GLY A 35 13.72 5.48 25.92
CA GLY A 35 13.33 6.75 25.31
C GLY A 35 13.18 6.71 23.78
N THR A 36 13.34 5.55 23.12
CA THR A 36 13.26 5.48 21.65
C THR A 36 11.91 5.03 21.13
N ALA A 37 11.25 4.01 21.68
CA ALA A 37 9.88 3.66 21.29
C ALA A 37 8.95 3.51 22.49
N ASP A 38 7.65 3.43 22.22
CA ASP A 38 6.70 2.82 23.15
C ASP A 38 6.55 1.34 22.75
N PRO A 39 7.29 0.43 23.41
CA PRO A 39 7.32 -0.95 23.01
C PRO A 39 6.02 -1.71 23.40
N VAL A 40 5.25 -1.19 24.36
CA VAL A 40 3.95 -1.75 24.75
C VAL A 40 2.93 -1.51 23.63
N SER A 41 2.89 -0.29 23.06
CA SER A 41 2.06 -0.01 21.89
C SER A 41 2.43 -0.90 20.69
N ILE A 42 3.72 -1.19 20.48
CA ILE A 42 4.18 -2.09 19.39
C ILE A 42 3.67 -3.51 19.63
N LEU A 43 3.81 -4.05 20.85
CA LEU A 43 3.31 -5.37 21.21
C LEU A 43 1.79 -5.46 21.03
N GLN A 44 1.05 -4.43 21.44
CA GLN A 44 -0.41 -4.40 21.29
C GLN A 44 -0.81 -4.48 19.81
N ILE A 45 -0.24 -3.65 18.95
CA ILE A 45 -0.53 -3.67 17.49
C ILE A 45 -0.20 -5.05 16.90
N ALA A 46 0.93 -5.63 17.32
CA ALA A 46 1.38 -6.92 16.82
C ALA A 46 0.46 -8.08 17.22
N GLU A 47 0.08 -8.15 18.49
CA GLU A 47 -0.83 -9.18 19.01
C GLU A 47 -2.26 -9.03 18.47
N GLU A 48 -2.77 -7.80 18.33
CA GLU A 48 -4.06 -7.55 17.68
C GLU A 48 -4.06 -8.08 16.24
N PHE A 49 -3.03 -7.75 15.45
CA PHE A 49 -2.95 -8.22 14.07
C PHE A 49 -2.72 -9.74 13.95
N TYR A 50 -1.97 -10.34 14.86
CA TYR A 50 -1.78 -11.78 14.92
C TYR A 50 -3.11 -12.51 15.16
N ALA A 51 -3.95 -11.98 16.06
CA ALA A 51 -5.27 -12.53 16.35
C ALA A 51 -6.27 -12.39 15.19
N GLU A 52 -6.11 -11.37 14.33
CA GLU A 52 -6.93 -11.17 13.13
C GLU A 52 -6.65 -12.20 12.01
N MET A 53 -5.55 -12.96 12.09
CA MET A 53 -5.07 -13.84 11.01
C MET A 53 -5.02 -15.34 11.39
N PRO A 54 -6.11 -15.93 11.93
CA PRO A 54 -6.11 -17.33 12.39
C PRO A 54 -5.80 -18.34 11.28
N GLN A 55 -6.15 -18.05 10.02
CA GLN A 55 -5.90 -18.91 8.87
C GLN A 55 -4.40 -19.10 8.57
N LEU A 56 -3.57 -18.10 8.93
CA LEU A 56 -2.12 -18.18 8.81
C LEU A 56 -1.49 -18.73 10.09
N THR A 57 -1.87 -18.17 11.24
CA THR A 57 -1.20 -18.45 12.52
C THR A 57 -1.42 -19.89 12.99
N SER A 58 -2.59 -20.47 12.72
CA SER A 58 -2.88 -21.89 13.04
C SER A 58 -2.03 -22.91 12.27
N ARG A 59 -1.40 -22.50 11.15
CA ARG A 59 -0.59 -23.38 10.29
C ARG A 59 0.91 -23.26 10.57
N MET A 60 1.30 -22.31 11.39
CA MET A 60 2.70 -22.03 11.73
C MET A 60 3.15 -22.89 12.92
N SER A 61 4.44 -23.24 12.94
CA SER A 61 5.05 -23.77 14.16
C SER A 61 5.04 -22.70 15.27
N PRO A 62 4.91 -23.09 16.56
CA PRO A 62 5.08 -22.16 17.67
C PRO A 62 6.45 -21.48 17.63
N GLY A 63 6.52 -20.23 18.07
CA GLY A 63 7.77 -19.48 18.19
C GLY A 63 7.56 -17.97 18.18
N ILE A 64 8.44 -17.27 18.88
CA ILE A 64 8.40 -15.80 19.03
C ILE A 64 8.86 -15.10 17.76
N ILE A 65 8.21 -13.99 17.43
CA ILE A 65 8.61 -13.04 16.39
C ILE A 65 9.33 -11.86 17.05
N ASP A 66 10.61 -11.68 16.72
CA ASP A 66 11.45 -10.62 17.26
C ASP A 66 11.29 -9.33 16.44
N ILE A 67 10.91 -8.23 17.08
CA ILE A 67 10.80 -6.90 16.47
C ILE A 67 11.92 -6.01 17.01
N TRP A 68 12.78 -5.50 16.14
CA TRP A 68 13.89 -4.63 16.49
C TRP A 68 13.60 -3.19 16.08
N VAL A 69 13.56 -2.28 17.04
CA VAL A 69 13.33 -0.86 16.77
C VAL A 69 14.66 -0.14 16.58
N ARG A 70 14.79 0.58 15.46
CA ARG A 70 15.98 1.36 15.10
C ARG A 70 15.65 2.85 15.12
N ASP A 71 16.48 3.61 15.81
CA ASP A 71 16.21 5.03 16.08
C ASP A 71 16.40 5.93 14.84
N THR A 72 17.28 5.52 13.93
CA THR A 72 17.63 6.30 12.73
C THR A 72 17.63 5.44 11.48
N GLN A 73 17.37 6.06 10.33
CA GLN A 73 17.41 5.36 9.03
C GLN A 73 18.78 4.73 8.76
N LYS A 74 19.85 5.41 9.17
CA LYS A 74 21.21 4.87 9.06
C LYS A 74 21.40 3.60 9.88
N ALA A 75 20.92 3.59 11.13
CA ALA A 75 20.98 2.40 11.99
C ALA A 75 20.08 1.28 11.49
N PHE A 76 18.93 1.62 10.89
CA PHE A 76 18.05 0.68 10.21
C PHE A 76 18.77 0.01 9.04
N GLN A 77 19.20 0.77 8.04
CA GLN A 77 19.90 0.26 6.86
C GLN A 77 21.14 -0.58 7.22
N ALA A 78 21.94 -0.13 8.19
CA ALA A 78 23.12 -0.85 8.65
C ALA A 78 22.80 -2.22 9.30
N SER A 79 21.56 -2.45 9.72
CA SER A 79 21.15 -3.71 10.35
C SER A 79 20.56 -4.73 9.39
N ILE A 80 20.07 -4.30 8.22
CA ILE A 80 19.31 -5.15 7.30
C ILE A 80 20.20 -6.08 6.46
N HIS A 81 21.41 -5.65 6.10
CA HIS A 81 22.36 -6.44 5.28
C HIS A 81 21.72 -7.16 4.07
N ALA A 82 20.66 -6.58 3.50
CA ALA A 82 19.90 -7.12 2.38
C ALA A 82 19.58 -5.98 1.40
N PRO A 83 19.36 -6.29 0.10
CA PRO A 83 19.00 -5.27 -0.89
C PRO A 83 17.56 -4.78 -0.63
N ILE A 84 17.44 -3.77 0.23
CA ILE A 84 16.20 -3.04 0.47
C ILE A 84 16.24 -1.69 -0.26
N GLN A 85 15.07 -1.16 -0.54
CA GLN A 85 14.94 0.19 -1.08
C GLN A 85 15.43 1.21 -0.05
N ASP A 86 16.08 2.29 -0.50
CA ASP A 86 16.71 3.27 0.39
C ASP A 86 15.71 3.98 1.33
N TRP A 87 14.44 4.06 0.91
CA TRP A 87 13.33 4.64 1.66
C TRP A 87 12.52 3.63 2.48
N ALA A 88 12.95 2.37 2.56
CA ALA A 88 12.28 1.38 3.41
C ALA A 88 12.36 1.80 4.89
N VAL A 89 11.24 1.70 5.59
CA VAL A 89 11.09 2.04 7.02
C VAL A 89 10.81 0.81 7.88
N GLY A 90 10.70 -0.36 7.25
CA GLY A 90 10.52 -1.67 7.84
C GLY A 90 11.18 -2.73 6.97
N CYS A 91 11.56 -3.85 7.59
CA CYS A 91 12.02 -5.02 6.87
C CYS A 91 11.79 -6.29 7.70
N ALA A 92 11.12 -7.24 7.08
CA ALA A 92 10.88 -8.57 7.60
C ALA A 92 11.91 -9.58 7.07
N PHE A 93 12.31 -10.49 7.95
CA PHE A 93 13.07 -11.70 7.66
C PHE A 93 12.20 -12.90 8.06
N PRO A 94 11.31 -13.37 7.16
CA PRO A 94 10.30 -14.35 7.54
C PRO A 94 10.90 -15.63 8.09
N LEU A 95 11.96 -16.16 7.49
CA LEU A 95 12.60 -17.42 7.90
C LEU A 95 13.15 -17.40 9.33
N SER A 96 13.64 -16.25 9.79
CA SER A 96 14.21 -16.08 11.13
C SER A 96 13.24 -15.42 12.12
N ARG A 97 11.96 -15.24 11.74
CA ARG A 97 10.93 -14.55 12.54
C ARG A 97 11.39 -13.21 13.08
N ARG A 98 12.14 -12.47 12.27
CA ARG A 98 12.71 -11.19 12.67
C ARG A 98 12.11 -10.07 11.85
N ILE A 99 11.75 -8.99 12.52
CA ILE A 99 11.31 -7.74 11.94
C ILE A 99 12.25 -6.66 12.45
N VAL A 100 12.60 -5.72 11.59
CA VAL A 100 13.30 -4.50 11.99
C VAL A 100 12.46 -3.33 11.49
N ILE A 101 12.19 -2.36 12.35
CA ILE A 101 11.45 -1.15 12.00
C ILE A 101 12.24 0.09 12.35
N GLN A 102 12.10 1.14 11.55
CA GLN A 102 12.53 2.47 11.91
C GLN A 102 11.48 3.10 12.83
N ASN A 103 11.96 3.73 13.90
CA ASN A 103 11.14 4.48 14.82
C ASN A 103 10.50 5.72 14.15
N PRO A 104 9.16 5.87 14.16
CA PRO A 104 8.49 6.96 13.46
C PRO A 104 8.33 8.26 14.26
N LYS A 105 8.92 8.37 15.47
CA LYS A 105 8.72 9.48 16.44
C LYS A 105 8.74 10.92 15.91
N HIS A 106 9.32 11.18 14.75
CA HIS A 106 9.47 12.53 14.18
C HIS A 106 8.39 12.93 13.17
N ILE A 107 7.29 12.19 13.04
CA ILE A 107 6.25 12.45 12.03
C ILE A 107 4.88 12.72 12.67
N ALA A 108 4.14 13.72 12.19
CA ALA A 108 2.82 14.08 12.71
C ALA A 108 1.79 12.92 12.64
N LEU A 109 1.98 11.99 11.69
CA LEU A 109 1.17 10.79 11.49
C LEU A 109 1.87 9.50 11.98
N ALA A 110 2.88 9.63 12.84
CA ALA A 110 3.77 8.53 13.27
C ALA A 110 3.03 7.29 13.74
N LYS A 111 1.92 7.43 14.48
CA LYS A 111 1.16 6.29 15.01
C LYS A 111 0.46 5.51 13.89
N LEU A 112 -0.18 6.19 12.95
CA LEU A 112 -0.85 5.53 11.81
C LEU A 112 0.16 4.85 10.90
N GLN A 113 1.29 5.52 10.64
CA GLN A 113 2.39 4.94 9.86
C GLN A 113 3.00 3.73 10.57
N LEU A 114 3.18 3.79 11.90
CA LEU A 114 3.68 2.67 12.69
C LEU A 114 2.77 1.44 12.56
N VAL A 115 1.46 1.63 12.69
CA VAL A 115 0.47 0.55 12.56
C VAL A 115 0.56 -0.08 11.17
N GLN A 116 0.57 0.73 10.12
CA GLN A 116 0.66 0.26 8.74
C GLN A 116 1.95 -0.54 8.50
N VAL A 117 3.10 0.01 8.88
CA VAL A 117 4.40 -0.65 8.72
C VAL A 117 4.45 -1.95 9.52
N LEU A 118 4.05 -1.93 10.80
CA LEU A 118 4.05 -3.15 11.61
C LEU A 118 3.16 -4.24 11.03
N ARG A 119 1.93 -3.92 10.64
CA ARG A 119 1.02 -4.91 10.03
C ARG A 119 1.60 -5.46 8.74
N HIS A 120 2.21 -4.62 7.90
CA HIS A 120 2.87 -5.03 6.66
C HIS A 120 4.05 -5.98 6.93
N GLU A 121 4.97 -5.62 7.82
CA GLU A 121 6.13 -6.47 8.14
C GLU A 121 5.72 -7.78 8.83
N ILE A 122 4.71 -7.74 9.72
CA ILE A 122 4.18 -8.94 10.35
C ILE A 122 3.52 -9.83 9.30
N ALA A 123 2.80 -9.27 8.33
CA ALA A 123 2.16 -10.04 7.26
C ALA A 123 3.21 -10.83 6.45
N HIS A 124 4.37 -10.23 6.15
CA HIS A 124 5.49 -10.97 5.54
C HIS A 124 5.97 -12.13 6.40
N VAL A 125 6.15 -11.94 7.71
CA VAL A 125 6.59 -13.02 8.61
C VAL A 125 5.55 -14.13 8.69
N LEU A 126 4.27 -13.79 8.89
CA LEU A 126 3.19 -14.77 8.97
C LEU A 126 3.06 -15.56 7.66
N PHE A 127 3.05 -14.87 6.52
CA PHE A 127 2.98 -15.50 5.21
C PHE A 127 4.19 -16.40 4.93
N GLY A 128 5.41 -15.92 5.18
CA GLY A 128 6.62 -16.70 4.93
C GLY A 128 6.78 -17.89 5.88
N GLN A 129 6.37 -17.77 7.15
CA GLN A 129 6.33 -18.90 8.09
C GLN A 129 5.22 -19.90 7.74
N CYS A 130 4.10 -19.45 7.20
CA CYS A 130 3.05 -20.34 6.68
C CYS A 130 3.48 -21.04 5.38
N THR A 131 4.36 -20.46 4.57
CA THR A 131 4.71 -20.97 3.24
C THR A 131 6.16 -21.45 3.14
N LEU A 132 6.80 -21.82 4.27
CA LEU A 132 8.23 -22.18 4.35
C LEU A 132 8.73 -23.14 3.25
N LYS A 133 7.89 -24.08 2.82
CA LYS A 133 8.22 -25.08 1.79
C LYS A 133 8.33 -24.49 0.37
N ALA A 134 7.62 -23.39 0.10
CA ALA A 134 7.52 -22.77 -1.23
C ALA A 134 8.07 -21.33 -1.27
N VAL A 135 8.46 -20.75 -0.12
CA VAL A 135 8.75 -19.31 0.06
C VAL A 135 9.76 -18.71 -0.94
N LYS A 136 10.68 -19.51 -1.49
CA LYS A 136 11.68 -19.04 -2.47
C LYS A 136 11.17 -18.96 -3.91
N GLU A 137 10.04 -19.58 -4.19
CA GLU A 137 9.46 -19.72 -5.54
C GLU A 137 8.26 -18.80 -5.75
N ILE A 138 7.86 -18.04 -4.72
CA ILE A 138 6.73 -17.13 -4.77
C ILE A 138 7.17 -15.80 -5.41
N PRO A 139 6.49 -15.32 -6.46
CA PRO A 139 6.77 -14.03 -7.08
C PRO A 139 6.72 -12.87 -6.09
N LEU A 140 7.67 -11.94 -6.20
CA LEU A 140 7.77 -10.78 -5.34
C LEU A 140 6.48 -9.93 -5.37
N TRP A 141 5.89 -9.70 -6.54
CA TRP A 141 4.60 -8.98 -6.62
C TRP A 141 3.50 -9.62 -5.77
N PHE A 142 3.48 -10.94 -5.64
CA PHE A 142 2.48 -11.63 -4.84
C PHE A 142 2.81 -11.54 -3.35
N VAL A 143 4.08 -11.66 -2.97
CA VAL A 143 4.56 -11.46 -1.59
C VAL A 143 4.19 -10.07 -1.08
N GLU A 144 4.47 -9.03 -1.88
CA GLU A 144 4.15 -7.64 -1.53
C GLU A 144 2.64 -7.38 -1.56
N GLY A 145 1.96 -7.85 -2.61
CA GLY A 145 0.51 -7.69 -2.73
C GLY A 145 -0.25 -8.33 -1.57
N ILE A 146 0.17 -9.53 -1.12
CA ILE A 146 -0.41 -10.20 0.06
C ILE A 146 -0.13 -9.42 1.33
N ALA A 147 1.10 -8.93 1.54
CA ALA A 147 1.44 -8.18 2.74
C ALA A 147 0.59 -6.91 2.85
N ILE A 148 0.47 -6.18 1.74
CA ILE A 148 -0.39 -4.99 1.63
C ILE A 148 -1.87 -5.33 1.86
N TYR A 149 -2.34 -6.43 1.25
CA TYR A 149 -3.73 -6.86 1.36
C TYR A 149 -4.10 -7.25 2.79
N PHE A 150 -3.28 -8.06 3.46
CA PHE A 150 -3.54 -8.46 4.86
C PHE A 150 -3.34 -7.33 5.85
N ALA A 151 -2.37 -6.44 5.63
CA ALA A 151 -2.18 -5.28 6.48
C ALA A 151 -3.35 -4.27 6.42
N ASP A 152 -4.27 -4.43 5.45
CA ASP A 152 -5.28 -3.44 5.06
C ASP A 152 -4.65 -2.06 4.82
N GLU A 153 -3.50 -2.07 4.15
CA GLU A 153 -2.71 -0.87 3.98
C GLU A 153 -3.34 0.02 2.89
N TRP A 154 -3.86 1.17 3.33
CA TRP A 154 -4.41 2.18 2.45
C TRP A 154 -3.47 3.38 2.30
N VAL A 155 -2.89 3.50 1.11
CA VAL A 155 -2.02 4.61 0.73
C VAL A 155 -2.63 5.33 -0.47
N PRO A 156 -3.24 6.53 -0.29
CA PRO A 156 -3.92 7.25 -1.38
C PRO A 156 -3.05 7.51 -2.60
N SER A 157 -1.74 7.73 -2.40
CA SER A 157 -0.80 7.97 -3.50
C SER A 157 -0.66 6.78 -4.43
N ARG A 158 -0.81 5.53 -3.95
CA ARG A 158 -0.73 4.32 -4.81
C ARG A 158 -1.84 4.31 -5.87
N HIS A 159 -3.05 4.72 -5.51
CA HIS A 159 -4.17 4.84 -6.47
C HIS A 159 -3.88 5.91 -7.53
N GLY A 160 -3.32 7.05 -7.13
CA GLY A 160 -2.89 8.11 -8.05
C GLY A 160 -1.76 7.68 -8.99
N THR A 161 -0.77 6.95 -8.46
CA THR A 161 0.33 6.36 -9.25
C THR A 161 -0.20 5.38 -10.29
N LEU A 162 -1.07 4.45 -9.89
CA LEU A 162 -1.66 3.48 -10.79
C LEU A 162 -2.48 4.17 -11.89
N LEU A 163 -3.34 5.13 -11.53
CA LEU A 163 -4.09 5.94 -12.49
C LEU A 163 -3.17 6.60 -13.53
N LYS A 164 -2.12 7.28 -13.07
CA LYS A 164 -1.15 7.94 -13.97
C LYS A 164 -0.54 6.96 -14.97
N HIS A 165 -0.14 5.78 -14.51
CA HIS A 165 0.53 4.78 -15.36
C HIS A 165 -0.42 4.02 -16.28
N ILE A 166 -1.70 3.86 -15.91
CA ILE A 166 -2.75 3.38 -16.82
C ILE A 166 -2.86 4.34 -18.02
N PHE A 167 -2.89 5.66 -17.79
CA PHE A 167 -2.99 6.63 -18.89
C PHE A 167 -1.77 6.69 -19.80
N SER A 168 -0.56 6.59 -19.23
CA SER A 168 0.68 6.57 -20.01
C SER A 168 0.99 5.21 -20.62
N LYS A 169 0.11 4.20 -20.46
CA LYS A 169 0.29 2.82 -20.93
C LYS A 169 1.63 2.22 -20.49
N SER A 170 1.99 2.49 -19.24
CA SER A 170 3.27 2.09 -18.64
C SER A 170 3.06 1.21 -17.40
N ILE A 171 2.04 0.34 -17.47
CA ILE A 171 1.80 -0.75 -16.53
C ILE A 171 2.76 -1.89 -16.86
N LEU A 172 3.48 -2.36 -15.84
CA LEU A 172 4.46 -3.44 -15.95
C LEU A 172 3.72 -4.79 -15.96
N PRO A 173 4.10 -5.73 -16.84
CA PRO A 173 3.66 -7.12 -16.72
C PRO A 173 4.09 -7.71 -15.37
N LEU A 174 3.23 -8.51 -14.74
CA LEU A 174 3.57 -9.15 -13.45
C LEU A 174 4.83 -10.02 -13.52
N GLN A 175 5.14 -10.56 -14.70
CA GLN A 175 6.37 -11.32 -14.95
C GLN A 175 7.64 -10.49 -14.67
N GLU A 176 7.62 -9.18 -14.96
CA GLU A 176 8.76 -8.28 -14.67
C GLU A 176 8.94 -8.04 -13.16
N LEU A 177 7.90 -8.28 -12.38
CA LEU A 177 7.85 -8.08 -10.92
C LEU A 177 8.01 -9.39 -10.13
N GLU A 178 8.39 -10.50 -10.79
CA GLU A 178 8.56 -11.79 -10.09
C GLU A 178 9.78 -11.82 -9.18
N ARG A 179 10.89 -11.19 -9.59
CA ARG A 179 12.19 -11.34 -8.90
C ARG A 179 12.69 -10.08 -8.22
N SER A 180 12.33 -8.91 -8.75
CA SER A 180 12.81 -7.63 -8.25
C SER A 180 11.91 -6.50 -8.70
N PHE A 181 11.80 -5.46 -7.88
CA PHE A 181 11.16 -4.22 -8.28
C PHE A 181 12.16 -3.25 -8.92
N PRO A 182 11.69 -2.23 -9.67
CA PRO A 182 12.55 -1.19 -10.19
C PRO A 182 13.35 -0.49 -9.08
N ARG A 183 14.56 -0.02 -9.42
CA ARG A 183 15.45 0.68 -8.48
C ARG A 183 15.04 2.13 -8.22
N SER A 184 14.34 2.76 -9.16
CA SER A 184 13.84 4.12 -8.97
C SER A 184 12.65 4.10 -8.00
N GLN A 185 12.57 5.10 -7.14
CA GLN A 185 11.45 5.24 -6.21
C GLN A 185 10.09 5.23 -6.91
N THR A 186 9.96 5.98 -8.01
CA THR A 186 8.74 6.01 -8.81
C THR A 186 8.37 4.66 -9.44
N GLY A 187 9.37 3.87 -9.84
CA GLY A 187 9.14 2.54 -10.42
C GLY A 187 8.77 1.51 -9.35
N ALA A 188 9.40 1.57 -8.18
CA ALA A 188 9.04 0.72 -7.06
C ALA A 188 7.64 1.06 -6.53
N ASP A 189 7.29 2.34 -6.40
CA ASP A 189 5.95 2.79 -6.00
C ASP A 189 4.87 2.26 -6.96
N LEU A 190 5.16 2.22 -8.26
CA LEU A 190 4.30 1.58 -9.24
C LEU A 190 4.20 0.08 -9.00
N ALA A 191 5.32 -0.62 -8.83
CA ALA A 191 5.33 -2.06 -8.60
C ALA A 191 4.53 -2.46 -7.35
N TYR A 192 4.63 -1.68 -6.26
CA TYR A 192 3.79 -1.87 -5.07
C TYR A 192 2.30 -1.64 -5.36
N ALA A 193 1.96 -0.60 -6.14
CA ALA A 193 0.58 -0.32 -6.53
C ALA A 193 -0.01 -1.43 -7.42
N GLU A 194 0.78 -1.96 -8.36
CA GLU A 194 0.42 -3.08 -9.23
C GLU A 194 0.24 -4.38 -8.44
N SER A 195 1.16 -4.66 -7.53
CA SER A 195 1.09 -5.82 -6.62
C SER A 195 -0.16 -5.79 -5.75
N GLN A 196 -0.45 -4.64 -5.15
CA GLN A 196 -1.66 -4.42 -4.35
C GLN A 196 -2.92 -4.64 -5.17
N ASP A 197 -3.02 -4.01 -6.34
CA ASP A 197 -4.22 -4.08 -7.16
C ASP A 197 -4.40 -5.46 -7.77
N ALA A 198 -3.34 -6.14 -8.19
CA ALA A 198 -3.39 -7.52 -8.66
C ALA A 198 -3.99 -8.43 -7.58
N VAL A 199 -3.42 -8.49 -6.38
CA VAL A 199 -3.97 -9.36 -5.32
C VAL A 199 -5.39 -8.97 -4.94
N ARG A 200 -5.71 -7.67 -4.89
CA ARG A 200 -7.08 -7.21 -4.64
C ARG A 200 -8.05 -7.68 -5.72
N TRP A 201 -7.69 -7.52 -6.99
CA TRP A 201 -8.51 -7.94 -8.11
C TRP A 201 -8.73 -9.46 -8.13
N PHE A 202 -7.71 -10.24 -7.79
CA PHE A 202 -7.86 -11.68 -7.58
C PHE A 202 -8.94 -11.97 -6.54
N VAL A 203 -8.88 -11.31 -5.37
CA VAL A 203 -9.88 -11.50 -4.31
C VAL A 203 -11.27 -11.03 -4.74
N GLU A 204 -11.38 -9.93 -5.50
CA GLU A 204 -12.66 -9.44 -6.03
C GLU A 204 -13.30 -10.46 -6.99
N VAL A 205 -12.50 -11.14 -7.81
CA VAL A 205 -13.00 -12.06 -8.85
C VAL A 205 -13.17 -13.50 -8.34
N LYS A 206 -12.26 -13.98 -7.50
CA LYS A 206 -12.21 -15.38 -7.02
C LYS A 206 -12.67 -15.55 -5.58
N GLY A 207 -12.76 -14.46 -4.82
CA GLY A 207 -13.09 -14.48 -3.40
C GLY A 207 -11.87 -14.65 -2.51
N ARG A 208 -12.02 -14.26 -1.24
CA ARG A 208 -10.97 -14.34 -0.22
C ARG A 208 -10.56 -15.78 0.10
N GLU A 209 -11.52 -16.72 0.07
CA GLU A 209 -11.24 -18.14 0.32
C GLU A 209 -10.29 -18.73 -0.71
N ALA A 210 -10.42 -18.35 -1.99
CA ALA A 210 -9.49 -18.77 -3.04
C ALA A 210 -8.05 -18.32 -2.75
N LEU A 211 -7.87 -17.13 -2.16
CA LEU A 211 -6.53 -16.66 -1.77
C LEU A 211 -5.94 -17.57 -0.67
N PHE A 212 -6.76 -17.96 0.31
CA PHE A 212 -6.33 -18.89 1.36
C PHE A 212 -6.13 -20.32 0.86
N ASP A 213 -6.84 -20.76 -0.17
CA ASP A 213 -6.62 -22.06 -0.82
C ASP A 213 -5.25 -22.12 -1.53
N ILE A 214 -4.85 -21.02 -2.19
CA ILE A 214 -3.48 -20.89 -2.73
C ILE A 214 -2.46 -21.01 -1.60
N ILE A 215 -2.67 -20.28 -0.50
CA ILE A 215 -1.77 -20.31 0.67
C ILE A 215 -1.70 -21.71 1.27
N ALA A 216 -2.81 -22.43 1.35
CA ALA A 216 -2.86 -23.79 1.87
C ALA A 216 -2.06 -24.77 0.98
N LYS A 217 -2.14 -24.63 -0.34
CA LYS A 217 -1.32 -25.41 -1.28
C LYS A 217 0.18 -25.08 -1.14
N LEU A 218 0.53 -23.81 -0.99
CA LEU A 218 1.91 -23.38 -0.74
C LEU A 218 2.45 -23.94 0.59
N HIS A 219 1.63 -23.93 1.66
CA HIS A 219 1.96 -24.57 2.95
C HIS A 219 2.19 -26.08 2.81
N ALA A 220 1.40 -26.74 1.97
CA ALA A 220 1.57 -28.16 1.66
C ALA A 220 2.89 -28.44 0.89
N GLY A 221 3.40 -27.45 0.15
CA GLY A 221 4.66 -27.52 -0.60
C GLY A 221 4.48 -27.53 -2.12
N SER A 222 3.30 -27.22 -2.63
CA SER A 222 3.09 -26.99 -4.06
C SER A 222 3.90 -25.77 -4.53
N ASN A 223 4.44 -25.85 -5.75
CA ASN A 223 5.04 -24.68 -6.39
C ASN A 223 3.95 -23.62 -6.66
N PHE A 224 4.36 -22.35 -6.73
CA PHE A 224 3.42 -21.22 -6.85
C PHE A 224 2.55 -21.28 -8.11
N ASN A 225 3.13 -21.58 -9.28
CA ASN A 225 2.39 -21.60 -10.54
C ASN A 225 1.28 -22.65 -10.53
N THR A 226 1.60 -23.88 -10.08
CA THR A 226 0.60 -24.96 -9.94
C THR A 226 -0.43 -24.61 -8.89
N ALA A 227 -0.03 -24.08 -7.73
CA ALA A 227 -0.98 -23.70 -6.69
C ALA A 227 -1.96 -22.62 -7.17
N PHE A 228 -1.44 -21.62 -7.90
CA PHE A 228 -2.23 -20.55 -8.47
C PHE A 228 -3.17 -21.08 -9.56
N GLU A 229 -2.67 -21.83 -10.53
CA GLU A 229 -3.47 -22.37 -11.63
C GLU A 229 -4.58 -23.30 -11.15
N ASP A 230 -4.28 -24.19 -10.19
CA ASP A 230 -5.26 -25.11 -9.60
C ASP A 230 -6.46 -24.39 -8.98
N VAL A 231 -6.24 -23.22 -8.37
CA VAL A 231 -7.26 -22.49 -7.62
C VAL A 231 -7.90 -21.39 -8.48
N ALA A 232 -7.09 -20.65 -9.22
CA ALA A 232 -7.54 -19.58 -10.10
C ALA A 232 -8.21 -20.12 -11.36
N GLY A 233 -7.87 -21.34 -11.79
CA GLY A 233 -8.25 -21.88 -13.10
C GLY A 233 -7.59 -21.16 -14.28
N TRP A 234 -6.58 -20.32 -14.02
CA TRP A 234 -5.80 -19.56 -14.99
C TRP A 234 -4.33 -19.68 -14.66
N ASP A 235 -3.49 -19.86 -15.67
CA ASP A 235 -2.06 -19.65 -15.52
C ASP A 235 -1.75 -18.16 -15.25
N LEU A 236 -0.52 -17.88 -14.79
CA LEU A 236 -0.11 -16.52 -14.44
C LEU A 236 -0.10 -15.56 -15.64
N ALA A 237 0.20 -16.05 -16.84
CA ALA A 237 0.22 -15.23 -18.04
C ALA A 237 -1.21 -14.76 -18.42
N THR A 238 -2.18 -15.67 -18.37
CA THR A 238 -3.60 -15.38 -18.59
C THR A 238 -4.14 -14.46 -17.50
N TYR A 239 -3.73 -14.69 -16.25
CA TYR A 239 -4.10 -13.84 -15.13
C TYR A 239 -3.59 -12.40 -15.31
N ASP A 240 -2.32 -12.21 -15.67
CA ASP A 240 -1.72 -10.90 -15.93
C ASP A 240 -2.45 -10.13 -17.05
N VAL A 241 -2.78 -10.80 -18.16
CA VAL A 241 -3.56 -10.19 -19.25
C VAL A 241 -4.93 -9.73 -18.77
N ARG A 242 -5.69 -10.62 -18.13
CA ARG A 242 -7.05 -10.31 -17.65
C ARG A 242 -7.05 -9.21 -16.59
N TRP A 243 -6.08 -9.24 -15.68
CA TRP A 243 -5.92 -8.21 -14.67
C TRP A 243 -5.65 -6.84 -15.32
N ARG A 244 -4.73 -6.76 -16.28
CA ARG A 244 -4.42 -5.51 -16.99
C ARG A 244 -5.58 -4.98 -17.83
N GLU A 245 -6.37 -5.87 -18.44
CA GLU A 245 -7.63 -5.48 -19.09
C GLU A 245 -8.64 -4.90 -18.08
N SER A 246 -8.76 -5.52 -16.91
CA SER A 246 -9.65 -5.04 -15.84
C SER A 246 -9.27 -3.66 -15.33
N LEU A 247 -7.97 -3.31 -15.30
CA LEU A 247 -7.49 -2.00 -14.87
C LEU A 247 -8.07 -0.90 -15.77
N VAL A 248 -8.04 -1.12 -17.09
CA VAL A 248 -8.60 -0.15 -18.04
C VAL A 248 -10.10 0.01 -17.78
N GLU A 249 -10.85 -1.09 -17.62
CA GLU A 249 -12.30 -1.01 -17.42
C GLU A 249 -12.70 -0.37 -16.08
N ARG A 250 -12.08 -0.77 -14.96
CA ARG A 250 -12.39 -0.26 -13.62
C ARG A 250 -12.03 1.23 -13.49
N TYR A 251 -10.94 1.66 -14.12
CA TYR A 251 -10.45 3.04 -13.98
C TYR A 251 -10.87 3.97 -15.12
N ARG A 252 -11.53 3.46 -16.17
CA ARG A 252 -12.10 4.27 -17.25
C ARG A 252 -13.09 5.31 -16.75
N TRP A 253 -13.95 5.01 -15.79
CA TRP A 253 -14.89 6.01 -15.26
C TRP A 253 -14.22 6.96 -14.28
N ALA A 254 -13.35 6.45 -13.41
CA ALA A 254 -12.54 7.28 -12.51
C ALA A 254 -11.74 8.34 -13.29
N SER A 255 -11.23 8.00 -14.49
CA SER A 255 -10.54 8.94 -15.38
C SER A 255 -11.37 10.13 -15.86
N LEU A 256 -12.66 9.91 -16.11
CA LEU A 256 -13.56 10.93 -16.64
C LEU A 256 -13.89 11.96 -15.56
N PHE A 257 -13.93 11.52 -14.30
CA PHE A 257 -14.16 12.38 -13.15
C PHE A 257 -12.86 12.93 -12.52
N SER A 258 -11.69 12.34 -12.77
CA SER A 258 -10.43 12.87 -12.25
C SER A 258 -9.90 14.06 -13.04
N ASN A 259 -10.35 14.26 -14.28
CA ASN A 259 -9.93 15.37 -15.12
C ASN A 259 -10.85 16.59 -14.94
N SER A 260 -10.36 17.59 -14.21
CA SER A 260 -11.04 18.87 -13.95
C SER A 260 -11.60 19.52 -15.23
N TYR A 261 -10.90 19.41 -16.37
CA TYR A 261 -11.36 19.98 -17.64
C TYR A 261 -12.56 19.24 -18.24
N ILE A 262 -12.65 17.93 -18.08
CA ILE A 262 -13.79 17.13 -18.57
C ILE A 262 -15.01 17.39 -17.68
N LEU A 263 -14.80 17.46 -16.36
CA LEU A 263 -15.83 17.83 -15.41
C LEU A 263 -16.38 19.23 -15.65
N TRP A 264 -15.53 20.25 -15.61
CA TRP A 264 -15.95 21.64 -15.79
C TRP A 264 -16.38 21.95 -17.22
N GLY A 265 -15.77 21.29 -18.22
CA GLY A 265 -16.20 21.37 -19.62
C GLY A 265 -17.57 20.75 -19.84
N GLY A 266 -17.86 19.60 -19.21
CA GLY A 266 -19.18 18.97 -19.24
C GLY A 266 -20.25 19.81 -18.53
N LEU A 267 -19.92 20.35 -17.35
CA LEU A 267 -20.81 21.23 -16.60
C LEU A 267 -21.09 22.54 -17.36
N GLY A 268 -20.04 23.12 -17.96
CA GLY A 268 -20.14 24.30 -18.80
C GLY A 268 -20.93 24.05 -20.09
N GLY A 269 -20.75 22.88 -20.71
CA GLY A 269 -21.53 22.44 -21.86
C GLY A 269 -23.02 22.29 -21.53
N LEU A 270 -23.35 21.67 -20.40
CA LEU A 270 -24.74 21.56 -19.91
C LEU A 270 -25.35 22.92 -19.59
N ALA A 271 -24.59 23.83 -18.96
CA ALA A 271 -25.03 25.18 -18.69
C ALA A 271 -25.29 25.97 -19.98
N LEU A 272 -24.41 25.83 -20.99
CA LEU A 272 -24.57 26.45 -22.30
C LEU A 272 -25.79 25.90 -23.04
N LEU A 273 -25.99 24.58 -23.03
CA LEU A 273 -27.18 23.93 -23.61
C LEU A 273 -28.46 24.42 -22.93
N GLY A 274 -28.48 24.45 -21.60
CA GLY A 274 -29.58 25.00 -20.82
C GLY A 274 -29.85 26.47 -21.15
N TYR A 275 -28.80 27.29 -21.26
CA TYR A 275 -28.89 28.68 -21.68
C TYR A 275 -29.48 28.81 -23.09
N LEU A 276 -29.00 28.05 -24.07
CA LEU A 276 -29.49 28.08 -25.44
C LEU A 276 -30.96 27.64 -25.54
N VAL A 277 -31.36 26.61 -24.80
CA VAL A 277 -32.76 26.16 -24.73
C VAL A 277 -33.63 27.26 -24.11
N CYS A 278 -33.23 27.85 -22.99
CA CYS A 278 -33.94 28.95 -22.34
C CYS A 278 -34.02 30.18 -23.26
N TRP A 279 -32.94 30.53 -23.92
CA TRP A 279 -32.86 31.63 -24.87
C TRP A 279 -33.79 31.41 -26.07
N HIS A 280 -33.82 30.20 -26.63
CA HIS A 280 -34.70 29.87 -27.74
C HIS A 280 -36.17 29.88 -27.32
N ARG A 281 -36.49 29.35 -26.13
CA ARG A 281 -37.84 29.43 -25.54
C ARG A 281 -38.28 30.87 -25.31
N ARG A 282 -37.39 31.70 -24.75
CA ARG A 282 -37.65 33.13 -24.51
C ARG A 282 -37.89 33.89 -25.81
N ARG A 283 -37.09 33.66 -26.85
CA ARG A 283 -37.33 34.26 -28.19
C ARG A 283 -38.69 33.86 -28.76
N ARG A 284 -39.08 32.59 -28.66
CA ARG A 284 -40.40 32.14 -29.13
C ARG A 284 -41.54 32.80 -28.36
N TYR A 285 -41.38 33.02 -27.06
CA TYR A 285 -42.38 33.71 -26.23
C TYR A 285 -42.51 35.20 -26.60
N LEU A 286 -41.39 35.92 -26.74
CA LEU A 286 -41.39 37.33 -27.12
C LEU A 286 -41.98 37.56 -28.52
N ASN A 287 -41.68 36.67 -29.49
CA ASN A 287 -42.28 36.76 -30.83
C ASN A 287 -43.80 36.57 -30.82
N LYS A 288 -44.34 35.75 -29.90
CA LYS A 288 -45.80 35.62 -29.73
C LYS A 288 -46.42 36.89 -29.16
N LEU A 289 -45.78 37.52 -28.18
CA LEU A 289 -46.26 38.79 -27.61
C LEU A 289 -46.25 39.91 -28.65
N ALA A 290 -45.18 40.04 -29.44
CA ALA A 290 -45.11 41.02 -30.52
C ALA A 290 -46.22 40.82 -31.57
N GLN A 291 -46.51 39.57 -31.96
CA GLN A 291 -47.64 39.29 -32.85
C GLN A 291 -48.99 39.67 -32.23
N GLN A 292 -49.16 39.48 -30.92
CA GLN A 292 -50.37 39.89 -30.22
C GLN A 292 -50.51 41.42 -30.14
N GLU A 293 -49.43 42.13 -29.83
CA GLU A 293 -49.40 43.60 -29.85
C GLU A 293 -49.72 44.16 -31.23
N ASP A 294 -49.11 43.62 -32.30
CA ASP A 294 -49.40 44.03 -33.68
C ASP A 294 -50.88 43.79 -34.06
N THR A 295 -51.48 42.69 -33.59
CA THR A 295 -52.92 42.42 -33.83
C THR A 295 -53.84 43.34 -33.04
N VAL A 296 -53.45 43.74 -31.83
CA VAL A 296 -54.22 44.65 -30.98
C VAL A 296 -54.10 46.09 -31.49
N ASP A 297 -52.92 46.53 -31.90
CA ASP A 297 -52.71 47.85 -32.51
C ASP A 297 -53.42 47.99 -33.87
N ALA A 298 -53.52 46.89 -34.64
CA ALA A 298 -54.33 46.86 -35.85
C ALA A 298 -55.85 46.98 -35.55
N PHE A 299 -56.31 46.46 -34.41
CA PHE A 299 -57.70 46.57 -33.96
C PHE A 299 -58.07 48.01 -33.54
N PHE A 300 -57.14 48.76 -32.95
CA PHE A 300 -57.35 50.17 -32.55
C PHE A 300 -57.07 51.21 -33.66
N LYS A 301 -56.62 50.78 -34.85
CA LYS A 301 -56.37 51.65 -36.01
C LYS A 301 -57.56 51.76 -36.99
N VAL A 302 -58.73 51.24 -36.61
CA VAL A 302 -60.02 51.38 -37.32
C VAL A 302 -60.85 52.48 -36.66
#